data_AF-A0AAJ7DYI7-F1
#
_entry.id   AF-A0AAJ7DYI7-F1
#
_cell.length_a   1.000
_cell.length_b   1.000
_cell.length_c   1.000
_cell.angle_alpha   90.00
_cell.angle_beta   90.00
_cell.angle_gamma   90.00
#
_symmetry.space_group_name_H-M   'P 1'
#
loop_
_entity.id
_entity.type
_entity.pdbx_description
1 polymer ?
#
loop_
_entity_poly.entity_id
_entity_poly.type
_entity_poly.pdbx_seq_one_letter_code
_entity_poly.pdbx_strand_id
1 'polypeptide(L)'
;MKGLQKRYTPGTFSLWGGICVDLKLCKKFNSTQICAQSIHWTAITLSSPTLQSWSTVLLYSCRSELLIQENLENLKKNIHLQKHSLGLMFSCCVRIDWKDMEVAVFKKVFPNVPLIGLHGDGEYGLNTLSEKRENLMHTYSTIFTILTYQ
;
A
#
# COMPACT_ATOMS: atom_id res chain seq x y z
N MET A 1 0.52 16.63 1.02
CA MET A 1 1.72 15.74 0.89
C MET A 1 3.07 16.38 1.19
N LYS A 2 3.43 17.56 0.65
CA LYS A 2 4.75 18.20 0.93
C LYS A 2 5.07 18.42 2.43
N GLY A 3 4.05 18.69 3.25
CA GLY A 3 4.21 18.77 4.70
C GLY A 3 4.61 17.45 5.34
N LEU A 4 3.94 16.35 4.96
CA LEU A 4 4.27 14.99 5.43
C LEU A 4 5.68 14.59 5.00
N GLN A 5 6.02 14.81 3.72
CA GLN A 5 7.33 14.53 3.13
C GLN A 5 8.49 15.12 3.94
N LYS A 6 8.30 16.32 4.52
CA LYS A 6 9.33 17.02 5.29
C LYS A 6 9.43 16.56 6.75
N ARG A 7 8.34 16.03 7.31
CA ARG A 7 8.21 15.82 8.76
C ARG A 7 8.25 14.37 9.19
N TYR A 8 7.99 13.43 8.30
CA TYR A 8 7.99 12.02 8.68
C TYR A 8 9.38 11.54 9.11
N THR A 9 9.45 10.59 10.02
CA THR A 9 10.72 9.93 10.36
C THR A 9 10.79 8.62 9.56
N PRO A 10 11.89 8.35 8.84
CA PRO A 10 12.03 7.08 8.12
C PRO A 10 11.77 5.87 9.02
N GLY A 11 11.07 4.88 8.49
CA GLY A 11 10.70 3.66 9.22
C GLY A 11 9.64 3.79 10.32
N THR A 12 9.04 4.97 10.56
CA THR A 12 8.09 5.12 11.69
C THR A 12 6.62 4.92 11.37
N PHE A 13 6.22 4.99 10.10
CA PHE A 13 4.87 4.60 9.70
C PHE A 13 4.84 4.04 8.28
N SER A 14 3.87 3.17 8.04
CA SER A 14 3.54 2.67 6.71
C SER A 14 2.64 3.66 5.98
N LEU A 15 2.86 3.82 4.68
CA LEU A 15 1.98 4.60 3.82
C LEU A 15 1.64 3.79 2.58
N TRP A 16 0.37 3.84 2.19
CA TRP A 16 -0.18 3.11 1.06
C TRP A 16 -1.37 3.82 0.44
N GLY A 17 -1.46 3.75 -0.87
CA GLY A 17 -2.57 4.25 -1.65
C GLY A 17 -2.09 4.79 -3.00
N GLY A 18 -2.94 5.59 -3.62
CA GLY A 18 -2.63 6.26 -4.87
C GLY A 18 -3.76 7.20 -5.27
N ILE A 19 -3.75 7.61 -6.53
CA ILE A 19 -4.78 8.46 -7.13
C ILE A 19 -5.95 7.57 -7.55
N CYS A 20 -7.12 7.91 -7.02
CA CYS A 20 -8.40 7.39 -7.44
C CYS A 20 -9.11 8.50 -8.24
N VAL A 21 -9.43 8.21 -9.50
CA VAL A 21 -10.21 9.13 -10.35
C VAL A 21 -11.69 9.07 -9.96
N ASP A 22 -12.37 10.22 -10.04
CA ASP A 22 -13.81 10.35 -9.80
C ASP A 22 -14.32 9.87 -8.43
N LEU A 23 -13.53 10.04 -7.37
CA LEU A 23 -13.99 9.77 -6.01
C LEU A 23 -15.11 10.76 -5.61
N LYS A 24 -16.32 10.24 -5.41
CA LYS A 24 -17.52 11.02 -5.05
C LYS A 24 -17.99 10.69 -3.64
N LEU A 25 -18.33 11.71 -2.86
CA LEU A 25 -19.04 11.54 -1.60
C LEU A 25 -20.52 11.30 -1.87
N CYS A 26 -20.98 10.11 -1.52
CA CYS A 26 -22.39 9.77 -1.55
C CYS A 26 -23.03 10.01 -0.18
N LYS A 27 -24.08 10.83 -0.13
CA LYS A 27 -24.91 11.02 1.06
C LYS A 27 -26.26 10.35 0.84
N LYS A 28 -26.69 9.53 1.80
CA LYS A 28 -28.04 8.97 1.82
C LYS A 28 -28.89 9.82 2.76
N PHE A 29 -29.92 10.46 2.21
CA PHE A 29 -30.92 11.19 2.99
C PHE A 29 -32.27 10.55 2.64
N ASN A 30 -32.92 9.91 3.62
CA ASN A 30 -34.09 9.04 3.41
C ASN A 30 -33.83 7.94 2.34
N SER A 31 -34.72 7.84 1.34
CA SER A 31 -34.66 6.89 0.21
C SER A 31 -33.86 7.40 -0.99
N THR A 32 -33.37 8.64 -0.97
CA THR A 32 -32.56 9.22 -2.06
C THR A 32 -31.07 9.18 -1.76
N GLN A 33 -30.28 8.72 -2.73
CA GLN A 33 -28.82 8.72 -2.70
C GLN A 33 -28.29 9.82 -3.63
N ILE A 34 -27.51 10.75 -3.09
CA ILE A 34 -26.91 11.85 -3.85
C ILE A 34 -25.39 11.69 -3.82
N CYS A 35 -24.77 11.54 -4.98
CA CYS A 35 -23.31 11.43 -5.16
C CYS A 35 -22.80 12.59 -6.03
N ALA A 36 -22.77 13.80 -5.46
CA ALA A 36 -22.49 15.02 -6.23
C ALA A 36 -21.18 15.71 -5.82
N GLN A 37 -20.65 15.43 -4.64
CA GLN A 37 -19.48 16.14 -4.12
C GLN A 37 -18.19 15.40 -4.48
N SER A 38 -17.36 16.00 -5.30
CA SER A 38 -16.02 15.50 -5.62
C SER A 38 -15.11 15.60 -4.40
N ILE A 39 -14.33 14.54 -4.16
CA ILE A 39 -13.32 14.50 -3.10
C ILE A 39 -11.93 14.60 -3.73
N HIS A 40 -11.15 15.60 -3.32
CA HIS A 40 -9.78 15.80 -3.84
C HIS A 40 -8.73 14.95 -3.12
N TRP A 41 -8.91 14.73 -1.82
CA TRP A 41 -8.00 13.94 -0.99
C TRP A 41 -8.80 13.20 0.06
N THR A 42 -8.48 11.93 0.26
CA THR A 42 -8.98 11.11 1.38
C THR A 42 -7.78 10.47 2.06
N ALA A 43 -7.79 10.48 3.38
CA ALA A 43 -6.82 9.77 4.19
C ALA A 43 -7.56 8.92 5.21
N ILE A 44 -7.16 7.66 5.33
CA ILE A 44 -7.67 6.73 6.32
C ILE A 44 -6.49 6.36 7.21
N THR A 45 -6.63 6.64 8.51
CA THR A 45 -5.63 6.27 9.51
C THR A 45 -6.17 5.08 10.29
N LEU A 46 -5.39 4.01 10.34
CA LEU A 46 -5.66 2.84 11.18
C LEU A 46 -4.72 2.89 12.37
N SER A 47 -5.27 2.83 13.58
CA SER A 47 -4.49 2.85 14.81
C SER A 47 -5.10 1.90 15.84
N SER A 48 -4.23 1.21 16.57
CA SER A 48 -4.56 0.38 17.72
C SER A 48 -3.27 0.20 18.54
N PRO A 49 -3.35 0.03 19.87
CA PRO A 49 -2.17 -0.29 20.69
C PRO A 49 -1.40 -1.54 20.24
N THR A 50 -2.07 -2.48 19.56
CA THR A 50 -1.49 -3.75 19.09
C THR A 50 -1.16 -3.76 17.61
N LEU A 51 -1.62 -2.77 16.85
CA LEU A 51 -1.44 -2.72 15.40
C LEU A 51 0.01 -2.36 15.06
N GLN A 52 0.64 -3.24 14.31
CA GLN A 52 1.91 -3.00 13.65
C GLN A 52 1.68 -2.97 12.14
N SER A 53 2.50 -2.19 11.44
CA SER A 53 2.42 -2.10 9.99
C SER A 53 3.79 -1.94 9.38
N TRP A 54 3.97 -2.55 8.20
CA TRP A 54 5.14 -2.34 7.36
C TRP A 54 4.72 -2.21 5.91
N SER A 55 5.47 -1.43 5.14
CA SER A 55 5.23 -1.26 3.71
C SER A 55 6.53 -1.34 2.92
N THR A 56 6.43 -1.82 1.69
CA THR A 56 7.52 -1.84 0.72
C THR A 56 7.03 -1.34 -0.64
N VAL A 57 7.95 -0.78 -1.41
CA VAL A 57 7.70 -0.23 -2.74
C VAL A 57 8.46 -1.03 -3.77
N LEU A 58 7.74 -1.65 -4.69
CA LEU A 58 8.28 -2.26 -5.90
C LEU A 58 8.36 -1.18 -6.98
N LEU A 59 9.55 -0.62 -7.17
CA LEU A 59 9.80 0.39 -8.19
C LEU A 59 9.62 -0.17 -9.61
N TYR A 60 9.57 0.72 -10.60
CA TYR A 60 9.41 0.36 -12.01
C TYR A 60 10.42 -0.70 -12.45
N SER A 61 11.67 -0.66 -11.99
CA SER A 61 12.73 -1.62 -12.33
C SER A 61 12.50 -3.05 -11.79
N CYS A 62 11.64 -3.23 -10.80
CA CYS A 62 11.38 -4.54 -10.18
C CYS A 62 10.33 -5.31 -11.00
N ARG A 63 10.75 -6.03 -12.05
CA ARG A 63 9.85 -6.70 -13.02
C ARG A 63 10.04 -8.21 -13.19
N SER A 64 10.98 -8.79 -12.46
CA SER A 64 11.21 -10.24 -12.48
C SER A 64 10.70 -10.87 -11.20
N GLU A 65 10.23 -12.11 -11.29
CA GLU A 65 9.79 -12.89 -10.13
C GLU A 65 10.86 -12.89 -9.03
N LEU A 66 12.14 -13.03 -9.42
CA LEU A 66 13.27 -13.01 -8.49
C LEU A 66 13.39 -11.69 -7.73
N LEU A 67 13.36 -10.55 -8.41
CA LEU A 67 13.48 -9.23 -7.75
C LEU A 67 12.29 -8.93 -6.84
N ILE A 68 11.08 -9.34 -7.27
CA ILE A 68 9.87 -9.21 -6.46
C ILE A 68 9.99 -10.09 -5.21
N GLN A 69 10.45 -11.33 -5.38
CA GLN A 69 10.63 -12.29 -4.29
C GLN A 69 11.68 -11.80 -3.29
N GLU A 70 12.85 -11.33 -3.76
CA GLU A 70 13.90 -10.77 -2.91
C GLU A 70 13.39 -9.59 -2.07
N ASN A 71 12.62 -8.69 -2.68
CA ASN A 71 12.05 -7.54 -1.98
C ASN A 71 11.06 -7.97 -0.89
N LEU A 72 10.13 -8.87 -1.21
CA LEU A 72 9.11 -9.35 -0.27
C LEU A 72 9.70 -10.26 0.81
N GLU A 73 10.72 -11.06 0.50
CA GLU A 73 11.46 -11.84 1.50
C GLU A 73 12.26 -10.95 2.43
N ASN A 74 12.88 -9.89 1.92
CA ASN A 74 13.54 -8.89 2.77
C ASN A 74 12.53 -8.25 3.73
N LEU A 75 11.33 -7.91 3.26
CA LEU A 75 10.25 -7.47 4.14
C LEU A 75 9.92 -8.53 5.20
N LYS A 76 9.66 -9.78 4.77
CA LYS A 76 9.30 -10.89 5.67
C LYS A 76 10.33 -11.12 6.78
N LYS A 77 11.63 -11.03 6.48
CA LYS A 77 12.72 -11.24 7.45
C LYS A 77 12.74 -10.19 8.56
N ASN A 78 12.18 -9.00 8.31
CA ASN A 78 12.23 -7.85 9.21
C ASN A 78 10.90 -7.57 9.92
N ILE A 79 9.89 -8.43 9.76
CA ILE A 79 8.58 -8.25 10.40
C ILE A 79 8.20 -9.47 11.22
N HIS A 80 7.41 -9.23 12.26
CA HIS A 80 6.80 -10.29 13.05
C HIS A 80 5.28 -10.27 12.84
N LEU A 81 4.76 -11.31 12.20
CA LEU A 81 3.32 -11.45 12.00
C LEU A 81 2.66 -11.90 13.30
N GLN A 82 1.63 -11.17 13.71
CA GLN A 82 0.75 -11.53 14.81
C GLN A 82 -0.42 -12.40 14.31
N LYS A 83 -1.32 -12.77 15.22
CA LYS A 83 -2.45 -13.68 14.97
C LYS A 83 -3.31 -13.24 13.79
N HIS A 84 -3.60 -11.95 13.69
CA HIS A 84 -4.37 -11.37 12.60
C HIS A 84 -3.45 -10.54 11.71
N SER A 85 -3.52 -10.78 10.41
CA SER A 85 -2.68 -10.12 9.41
C SER A 85 -3.47 -9.85 8.14
N LEU A 86 -3.18 -8.73 7.48
CA LEU A 86 -3.80 -8.33 6.21
C LEU A 86 -2.75 -7.66 5.33
N GLY A 87 -2.63 -8.11 4.09
CA GLY A 87 -1.87 -7.46 3.04
C GLY A 87 -2.78 -6.52 2.24
N LEU A 88 -2.29 -5.32 1.97
CA LEU A 88 -2.86 -4.35 1.06
C LEU A 88 -1.89 -4.14 -0.11
N MET A 89 -2.40 -4.14 -1.33
CA MET A 89 -1.64 -3.88 -2.55
C MET A 89 -2.26 -2.71 -3.30
N PHE A 90 -1.43 -1.74 -3.69
CA PHE A 90 -1.82 -0.69 -4.63
C PHE A 90 -0.83 -0.73 -5.78
N SER A 91 -1.31 -1.06 -6.97
CA SER A 91 -0.46 -1.22 -8.16
C SER A 91 -0.83 -0.21 -9.23
N CYS A 92 0.18 0.33 -9.90
CA CYS A 92 -0.03 1.17 -11.07
C CYS A 92 -0.86 0.42 -12.13
N CYS A 93 -1.80 1.10 -12.78
CA CYS A 93 -2.58 0.52 -13.87
C CYS A 93 -1.71 0.00 -15.03
N VAL A 94 -0.54 0.61 -15.27
CA VAL A 94 0.43 0.20 -16.30
C VAL A 94 1.19 -1.07 -15.89
N ARG A 95 1.17 -1.45 -14.60
CA ARG A 95 1.80 -2.68 -14.12
C ARG A 95 0.89 -3.92 -14.23
N ILE A 96 -0.23 -3.81 -14.94
CA ILE A 96 -1.23 -4.88 -15.03
C ILE A 96 -0.65 -6.22 -15.51
N ASP A 97 0.35 -6.19 -16.40
CA ASP A 97 1.01 -7.39 -16.92
C ASP A 97 1.85 -8.13 -15.87
N TRP A 98 2.28 -7.46 -14.79
CA TRP A 98 3.02 -8.06 -13.68
C TRP A 98 2.13 -8.38 -12.49
N LYS A 99 0.86 -7.99 -12.50
CA LYS A 99 -0.06 -8.14 -11.37
C LYS A 99 -0.12 -9.59 -10.88
N ASP A 100 -0.35 -10.53 -11.78
CA ASP A 100 -0.53 -11.93 -11.39
C ASP A 100 0.76 -12.51 -10.82
N MET A 101 1.91 -12.09 -11.34
CA MET A 101 3.23 -12.44 -10.80
C MET A 101 3.44 -11.82 -9.41
N GLU A 102 3.17 -10.53 -9.24
CA GLU A 102 3.31 -9.83 -7.95
C GLU A 102 2.42 -10.46 -6.87
N VAL A 103 1.17 -10.78 -7.22
CA VAL A 103 0.21 -11.45 -6.33
C VAL A 103 0.66 -12.88 -6.03
N ALA A 104 1.12 -13.64 -7.03
CA ALA A 104 1.59 -15.00 -6.84
C ALA A 104 2.82 -15.06 -5.92
N VAL A 105 3.80 -14.18 -6.15
CA VAL A 105 4.99 -14.09 -5.30
C VAL A 105 4.62 -13.64 -3.89
N PHE A 106 3.73 -12.66 -3.75
CA PHE A 106 3.24 -12.26 -2.41
C PHE A 106 2.64 -13.44 -1.66
N LYS A 107 1.76 -14.22 -2.31
CA LYS A 107 1.13 -15.41 -1.69
C LYS A 107 2.15 -16.51 -1.38
N LYS A 108 3.20 -16.65 -2.19
CA LYS A 108 4.31 -17.59 -1.93
C LYS A 108 5.11 -17.17 -0.69
N VAL A 109 5.42 -15.88 -0.55
CA VAL A 109 6.19 -15.34 0.57
C VAL A 109 5.33 -15.28 1.85
N PHE A 110 4.07 -14.88 1.75
CA PHE A 110 3.12 -14.69 2.86
C PHE A 110 1.86 -15.56 2.72
N PRO A 111 1.97 -16.90 2.78
CA PRO A 111 0.86 -17.80 2.46
C PRO A 111 -0.36 -17.68 3.39
N ASN A 112 -0.16 -17.20 4.62
CA ASN A 112 -1.21 -17.05 5.63
C ASN A 112 -1.74 -15.61 5.76
N VAL A 113 -1.27 -14.69 4.90
CA VAL A 113 -1.71 -13.29 4.92
C VAL A 113 -2.65 -13.06 3.73
N PRO A 114 -3.96 -12.85 3.96
CA PRO A 114 -4.87 -12.49 2.88
C PRO A 114 -4.42 -11.16 2.25
N LEU A 115 -4.58 -11.04 0.93
CA LEU A 115 -4.18 -9.86 0.17
C LEU A 115 -5.40 -9.21 -0.48
N ILE A 116 -5.58 -7.91 -0.23
CA ILE A 116 -6.56 -7.06 -0.92
C ILE A 116 -5.81 -6.10 -1.82
N GLY A 117 -6.15 -6.07 -3.11
CA GLY A 117 -5.46 -5.28 -4.11
C GLY A 117 -6.35 -4.27 -4.83
N LEU A 118 -5.82 -3.08 -5.05
CA LEU A 118 -6.40 -2.03 -5.89
C LEU A 118 -5.42 -1.64 -6.99
N HIS A 119 -5.95 -1.16 -8.11
CA HIS A 119 -5.17 -0.54 -9.17
C HIS A 119 -5.59 0.93 -9.31
N GLY A 120 -4.63 1.78 -9.67
CA GLY A 120 -4.92 3.18 -9.95
C GLY A 120 -3.70 3.88 -10.54
N ASP A 121 -3.77 5.20 -10.54
CA ASP A 121 -2.70 6.06 -11.02
C ASP A 121 -1.90 6.62 -9.84
N GLY A 122 -0.65 7.02 -10.07
CA GLY A 122 0.17 7.77 -9.10
C GLY A 122 0.19 7.17 -7.70
N GLU A 123 1.11 6.24 -7.45
CA GLU A 123 1.16 5.52 -6.19
C GLU A 123 1.78 6.37 -5.07
N TYR A 124 1.21 6.27 -3.87
CA TYR A 124 1.74 6.90 -2.67
C TYR A 124 2.12 5.86 -1.62
N GLY A 125 3.39 5.85 -1.23
CA GLY A 125 3.83 4.99 -0.13
C GLY A 125 5.31 5.10 0.20
N LEU A 126 5.72 4.30 1.18
CA LEU A 126 7.03 4.33 1.80
C LEU A 126 7.59 2.92 1.94
N ASN A 127 8.91 2.79 1.90
CA ASN A 127 9.57 1.60 2.40
C ASN A 127 9.88 1.77 3.90
N THR A 128 9.18 1.02 4.75
CA THR A 128 9.38 1.09 6.21
C THR A 128 10.73 0.55 6.67
N LEU A 129 11.42 -0.22 5.82
CA LEU A 129 12.77 -0.69 6.12
C LEU A 129 13.85 0.31 5.68
N SER A 130 13.47 1.41 5.02
CA SER A 130 14.41 2.43 4.60
C SER A 130 14.76 3.36 5.76
N GLU A 131 16.04 3.49 6.04
CA GLU A 131 16.58 4.48 6.99
C GLU A 131 16.62 5.89 6.39
N LYS A 132 16.42 6.00 5.07
CA LYS A 132 16.50 7.26 4.33
C LYS A 132 15.11 7.84 4.12
N ARG A 133 15.06 9.16 4.01
CA ARG A 133 13.86 9.86 3.57
C ARG A 133 13.68 9.65 2.06
N GLU A 134 12.75 8.79 1.70
CA GLU A 134 12.29 8.52 0.34
C GLU A 134 11.17 9.46 -0.11
N ASN A 135 10.96 9.52 -1.42
CA ASN A 135 9.79 10.18 -2.01
C ASN A 135 8.52 9.42 -1.62
N LEU A 136 7.48 10.15 -1.23
CA LEU A 136 6.17 9.55 -0.95
C LEU A 136 5.42 9.17 -2.23
N MET A 137 5.71 9.83 -3.35
CA MET A 137 5.02 9.66 -4.62
C MET A 137 5.90 8.88 -5.59
N HIS A 138 5.32 7.87 -6.21
CA HIS A 138 5.97 6.98 -7.15
C HIS A 138 5.20 6.95 -8.47
N THR A 139 5.88 6.50 -9.52
CA THR A 139 5.27 6.26 -10.83
C THR A 139 5.64 4.86 -11.27
N TYR A 140 4.69 4.15 -11.88
CA TYR A 140 4.89 2.79 -12.38
C TYR A 140 5.39 1.82 -11.31
N SER A 141 4.81 1.90 -10.11
CA SER A 141 5.20 1.10 -8.94
C SER A 141 4.05 0.26 -8.39
N THR A 142 4.38 -0.69 -7.54
CA THR A 142 3.41 -1.40 -6.67
C THR A 142 3.83 -1.22 -5.22
N ILE A 143 2.86 -0.92 -4.36
CA ILE A 143 3.08 -0.78 -2.93
C ILE A 143 2.35 -1.87 -2.20
N PHE A 144 3.10 -2.64 -1.41
CA PHE A 144 2.56 -3.61 -0.48
C PHE A 144 2.64 -3.07 0.93
N THR A 145 1.55 -3.19 1.68
CA THR A 145 1.50 -2.90 3.11
C THR A 145 0.93 -4.07 3.85
N ILE A 146 1.62 -4.53 4.90
CA ILE A 146 1.13 -5.54 5.82
C ILE A 146 0.69 -4.82 7.09
N LEU A 147 -0.55 -5.08 7.49
CA LEU A 147 -1.12 -4.72 8.77
C LEU A 147 -1.20 -5.99 9.61
N THR A 148 -0.78 -5.95 10.88
CA THR A 148 -0.88 -7.11 11.77
C THR A 148 -1.15 -6.71 13.21
N TYR A 149 -1.93 -7.52 13.92
CA TYR A 149 -2.43 -7.24 15.27
C TYR A 149 -2.81 -8.56 15.98
N GLN A 150 -2.97 -8.48 17.31
CA GLN A 150 -3.35 -9.63 18.16
C GLN A 150 -4.75 -10.13 17.90
#